data_AF-A0A8J7PSY5-F1
#
_entry.id   AF-A0A8J7PSY5-F1
#
_cell.length_a   1.000
_cell.length_b   1.000
_cell.length_c   1.000
_cell.angle_alpha   90.00
_cell.angle_beta   90.00
_cell.angle_gamma   90.00
#
_symmetry.space_group_name_H-M   'P 1'
#
loop_
_entity.id
_entity.type
_entity.pdbx_description
1 polymer ?
#
loop_
_entity_poly.entity_id
_entity_poly.type
_entity_poly.pdbx_seq_one_letter_code
_entity_poly.pdbx_strand_id
1 'polypeptide(L)' 'MTKGSDKILIYMKTRIKELGLKNIRVNKAGCLDQCEQGPAVVIYPEGAWYTIKTIEEAETLIQDHLIKEQKATGLLME' A
#
# COMPACT_ATOMS: atom_id res chain seq x y z
N MET A 1 -10.70 -9.06 12.23
CA MET A 1 -9.63 -8.37 12.99
C MET A 1 -8.76 -7.62 12.00
N THR A 2 -8.57 -6.30 12.16
CA THR A 2 -7.65 -5.55 11.29
C THR A 2 -6.22 -5.86 11.75
N LYS A 3 -5.39 -6.50 10.92
CA LYS A 3 -3.98 -6.83 11.23
C LYS A 3 -3.07 -5.58 11.29
N GLY A 4 -3.55 -4.48 11.88
CA GLY A 4 -2.85 -3.18 11.92
C GLY A 4 -3.07 -2.29 10.68
N SER A 5 -3.96 -2.66 9.77
CA SER A 5 -4.18 -1.96 8.49
C SER A 5 -4.59 -0.49 8.64
N ASP A 6 -5.27 -0.12 9.74
CA ASP A 6 -5.74 1.25 9.93
C ASP A 6 -4.59 2.25 10.09
N LYS A 7 -3.49 1.86 10.76
CA LYS A 7 -2.30 2.73 10.92
C LYS A 7 -1.57 2.92 9.59
N ILE A 8 -1.40 1.85 8.83
CA ILE A 8 -0.78 1.88 7.49
C ILE A 8 -1.60 2.77 6.55
N LEU A 9 -2.93 2.60 6.55
CA LEU A 9 -3.82 3.42 5.73
C LEU A 9 -3.69 4.92 6.04
N ILE A 10 -3.71 5.29 7.33
CA ILE A 10 -3.57 6.69 7.76
C ILE A 10 -2.22 7.23 7.32
N TYR A 11 -1.14 6.48 7.54
CA TYR A 11 0.20 6.88 7.14
C TYR A 11 0.30 7.13 5.63
N MET A 12 -0.12 6.16 4.79
CA MET A 12 -0.05 6.31 3.34
C MET A 12 -0.85 7.53 2.86
N LYS A 13 -2.04 7.77 3.42
CA LYS A 13 -2.87 8.94 3.10
C LYS A 13 -2.17 10.26 3.44
N THR A 14 -1.56 10.35 4.61
CA THR A 14 -0.83 11.55 5.04
C THR A 14 0.39 11.75 4.16
N ARG A 15 1.17 10.69 3.94
CA ARG A 15 2.42 10.74 3.20
C ARG A 15 2.25 11.15 1.74
N ILE A 16 1.23 10.64 1.05
CA ILE A 16 0.90 11.03 -0.34
C ILE A 16 0.51 12.50 -0.43
N LYS A 17 -0.18 13.04 0.58
CA LYS A 17 -0.50 14.48 0.65
C LYS A 17 0.75 15.32 0.87
N GLU A 18 1.65 14.91 1.77
CA GLU A 18 2.93 15.59 2.03
C GLU A 18 3.83 15.64 0.79
N LEU A 19 3.86 14.55 0.03
CA LEU A 19 4.62 14.44 -1.23
C LEU A 19 3.96 15.19 -2.40
N GLY A 20 2.76 15.74 -2.23
CA GLY A 20 2.05 16.49 -3.27
C GLY A 20 1.58 15.63 -4.45
N LEU A 21 1.43 14.32 -4.26
CA LEU A 21 1.03 13.37 -5.31
C LEU A 21 -0.48 13.48 -5.58
N LYS A 22 -0.88 14.37 -6.48
CA LYS A 22 -2.30 14.72 -6.74
C LYS A 22 -3.10 13.65 -7.48
N ASN A 23 -2.45 12.76 -8.23
CA ASN A 23 -3.12 11.76 -9.08
C ASN A 23 -3.29 10.40 -8.39
N ILE A 24 -2.97 10.30 -7.10
CA ILE A 24 -3.02 9.05 -6.34
C ILE A 24 -4.08 9.13 -5.26
N ARG A 25 -4.96 8.12 -5.22
CA ARG A 25 -6.02 8.02 -4.23
C ARG A 25 -5.87 6.76 -3.40
N VAL A 26 -5.68 6.94 -2.09
CA VAL A 26 -5.67 5.83 -1.13
C VAL A 26 -7.04 5.71 -0.46
N ASN A 27 -7.67 4.54 -0.58
CA ASN A 27 -8.96 4.23 0.05
C ASN A 27 -8.82 3.07 1.02
N LYS A 28 -9.76 2.98 1.97
CA LYS A 28 -9.95 1.77 2.77
C LYS A 28 -10.77 0.79 1.94
N ALA A 29 -10.31 -0.45 1.83
CA ALA A 29 -11.08 -1.54 1.25
C ALA A 29 -11.68 -2.43 2.36
N GLY A 30 -12.75 -3.15 2.02
CA GLY A 30 -13.27 -4.26 2.82
C GLY A 30 -12.44 -5.53 2.62
N CYS A 31 -13.03 -6.70 2.91
CA CYS A 31 -12.40 -7.97 2.58
C CYS A 31 -12.25 -8.10 1.07
N LEU A 32 -11.07 -8.51 0.62
CA LEU A 32 -10.75 -8.83 -0.77
C LEU A 32 -10.19 -10.27 -0.89
N ASP A 33 -10.61 -11.15 0.02
CA ASP A 33 -10.19 -12.56 0.12
C ASP A 33 -8.69 -12.82 0.32
N GLN A 34 -7.92 -11.78 0.68
CA GLN A 34 -6.49 -11.86 1.00
C GLN A 34 -6.20 -11.82 2.51
N CYS A 35 -7.08 -12.43 3.32
CA CYS A 35 -6.97 -12.36 4.78
C CYS A 35 -5.68 -12.99 5.33
N GLU A 36 -5.21 -14.09 4.73
CA GLU A 36 -4.03 -14.82 5.16
C GLU A 36 -2.75 -14.00 4.98
N GLN A 37 -2.66 -13.30 3.85
CA GLN A 37 -1.54 -12.43 3.49
C GLN A 37 -1.71 -10.97 3.96
N GLY A 38 -2.81 -10.67 4.65
CA GLY A 38 -3.08 -9.30 5.11
C GLY A 38 -2.09 -8.78 6.16
N PRO A 39 -1.92 -7.45 6.30
CA PRO A 39 -2.60 -6.39 5.55
C PRO A 39 -2.18 -6.33 4.07
N ALA A 40 -3.17 -6.38 3.19
CA ALA A 40 -2.99 -6.39 1.75
C ALA A 40 -3.27 -5.01 1.15
N VAL A 41 -2.42 -4.61 0.20
CA VAL A 41 -2.57 -3.40 -0.61
C VAL A 41 -2.59 -3.81 -2.07
N VAL A 42 -3.54 -3.26 -2.83
CA VAL A 42 -3.61 -3.44 -4.28
C VAL A 42 -3.46 -2.09 -4.97
N ILE A 43 -2.62 -2.02 -6.00
CA ILE A 43 -2.41 -0.83 -6.82
C ILE A 43 -3.07 -1.03 -8.18
N TYR A 44 -3.89 -0.06 -8.58
CA TYR A 44 -4.53 0.00 -9.89
C TYR A 44 -3.94 1.14 -10.73
N PRO A 45 -3.89 0.99 -12.08
CA PRO A 45 -4.51 -0.08 -12.88
C PRO A 45 -3.71 -1.39 -13.00
N GLU A 46 -2.48 -1.45 -12.48
CA GLU A 46 -1.58 -2.60 -12.65
C GLU A 46 -2.08 -3.92 -12.05
N GLY A 47 -2.96 -3.86 -11.04
CA GLY A 47 -3.43 -5.04 -10.32
C GLY A 47 -2.33 -5.68 -9.46
N ALA A 48 -1.30 -4.91 -9.08
CA ALA A 48 -0.21 -5.39 -8.26
C ALA A 48 -0.62 -5.51 -6.79
N TRP A 49 -0.37 -6.67 -6.18
CA TRP A 49 -0.71 -6.98 -4.79
C TRP A 49 0.54 -6.97 -3.91
N TYR A 50 0.40 -6.39 -2.73
CA TYR A 50 1.47 -6.21 -1.76
C TYR A 50 1.03 -6.59 -0.35
N THR A 51 1.90 -7.28 0.38
CA THR A 51 1.75 -7.48 1.83
C THR A 51 2.53 -6.39 2.55
N ILE A 52 1.83 -5.57 3.33
CA ILE A 52 2.43 -4.45 4.08
C ILE A 52 2.14 -4.64 5.56
N LYS A 53 3.17 -4.99 6.32
CA LYS A 53 3.12 -5.26 7.77
C LYS A 53 3.57 -4.07 8.60
N THR A 54 4.40 -3.19 8.04
CA THR A 54 4.95 -2.04 8.78
C THR A 54 4.81 -0.71 8.04
N ILE A 55 5.09 0.39 8.75
CA ILE A 55 5.09 1.75 8.17
C ILE A 55 6.27 1.94 7.22
N GLU A 56 7.41 1.32 7.53
CA GLU A 56 8.62 1.35 6.72
C GLU A 56 8.39 0.67 5.37
N GLU A 57 7.71 -0.49 5.36
CA GLU A 57 7.32 -1.17 4.12
C GLU A 57 6.32 -0.32 3.30
N ALA A 58 5.42 0.40 3.98
CA ALA A 58 4.51 1.34 3.32
C ALA A 58 5.27 2.51 2.66
N GLU A 59 6.29 3.06 3.32
CA GLU A 59 7.16 4.09 2.74
C GLU A 59 7.95 3.53 1.56
N THR A 60 8.51 2.33 1.67
CA THR A 60 9.18 1.65 0.54
C THR A 60 8.24 1.50 -0.65
N LEU A 61 7.00 1.07 -0.43
CA LEU A 61 6.01 0.96 -1.50
C LEU A 61 5.72 2.31 -2.18
N ILE A 62 5.61 3.39 -1.40
CA ILE A 62 5.39 4.74 -1.94
C ILE A 62 6.61 5.19 -2.77
N GLN A 63 7.82 5.03 -2.24
CA GLN A 63 9.05 5.47 -2.92
C GLN A 63 9.30 4.67 -4.19
N ASP A 64 9.15 3.35 -4.14
CA ASP A 64 9.45 2.49 -5.28
C ASP A 64 8.32 2.48 -6.30
N HIS A 65 7.09 2.16 -5.89
CA HIS A 65 6.00 1.99 -6.84
C HIS A 65 5.39 3.32 -7.29
N LEU A 66 5.14 4.24 -6.35
CA LEU A 66 4.39 5.46 -6.67
C LEU A 66 5.26 6.61 -7.20
N ILE A 67 6.54 6.66 -6.81
CA ILE A 67 7.46 7.74 -7.22
C ILE A 67 8.40 7.27 -8.34
N LYS A 68 9.03 6.11 -8.20
CA LYS A 68 9.99 5.59 -9.19
C LYS A 68 9.34 4.71 -10.26
N GLU A 69 8.03 4.46 -10.18
CA GLU A 69 7.28 3.63 -11.13
C GLU A 69 7.88 2.21 -11.28
N GLN A 70 8.44 1.67 -10.18
CA GLN A 70 9.02 0.32 -10.15
C GLN A 70 8.33 -0.55 -9.09
N LYS A 71 8.09 -1.83 -9.40
CA LYS A 71 7.47 -2.73 -8.42
C LYS A 71 8.39 -2.94 -7.22
N ALA A 72 7.86 -2.76 -6.02
CA ALA A 72 8.53 -3.10 -4.76
C ALA A 72 8.60 -4.63 -4.60
N THR A 73 9.56 -5.28 -5.29
CA THR A 73 9.61 -6.75 -5.44
C THR A 73 9.69 -7.50 -4.11
N GLY A 74 10.33 -6.93 -3.09
CA GLY A 74 10.40 -7.52 -1.74
C GLY A 74 9.08 -7.52 -0.97
N LEU A 75 8.04 -6.85 -1.47
CA LEU A 75 6.72 -6.75 -0.85
C LEU A 75 5.61 -7.40 -1.69
N LEU A 76 5.94 -7.86 -2.90
CA LEU A 76 4.96 -8.44 -3.80
C LEU A 76 4.37 -9.72 -3.20
N MET A 77 3.06 -9.86 -3.35
CA MET A 77 2.36 -11.11 -3.09
C MET A 77 2.48 -12.00 -4.32
N GLU A 78 2.89 -13.25 -4.10
CA GLU A 78 2.91 -14.32 -5.11
C GLU A 78 1.66 -15.19 -5.01
#